data_AF-A0A1C5L7U2-F1
#
_entry.id   AF-A0A1C5L7U2-F1
#
_cell.length_a   1.000
_cell.length_b   1.000
_cell.length_c   1.000
_cell.angle_alpha   90.00
_cell.angle_beta   90.00
_cell.angle_gamma   90.00
#
_symmetry.space_group_name_H-M   'P 1'
#
loop_
_entity.id
_entity.type
_entity.pdbx_description
1 polymer ?
#
loop_
_entity_poly.entity_id
_entity_poly.type
_entity_poly.pdbx_seq_one_letter_code
_entity_poly.pdbx_strand_id
1 'polypeptide(L)'
;MEYSFFYDETEHSRKINIQTVTADNYYDNFSTAIIGWKKENEDIIIKQYEAFEEKYTYRKKNGELKSQTMKQKDLKYGFATLNNHTIGFYEDLLLTFNQNTVTYISIFSKVEYLIQQVFRDYHNSFFVDIDCMKYSIIKAILVYHPCKVMEAMYRKPEDFVDELRAFFVERICLNEENMVLKERENIAFKQILLLLDSVEPIISIDWEYYASFNGFAKLLQEMNIKHYDLIIDEEGDLHSTLKAAEKEGLVNLKEANSQEYVGIRMADMFIGLISKVMQSLKKALTNDYANERIEKTLLEPGWFILDDRQLGLYKKLYQIICVDNKYWYSTYSGIYSDDLVVFIALLQFMSQFENAEALRNENYDILPEHFNAFVCQALQERYAVMGNKLPIEFVQNAGDDFFLNQRGAKVFYDESRQPLLPIAKGKNVYKVLSIGFGNTGTPMVTIESGRETVCYKLPYEYSEWAMTVVGCANMGEKLVPGEVVFSLENGKYYADIL
;
A
#
# COMPACT_ATOMS: atom_id res chain seq x y z
N MET A 1 -3.68 -5.88 -27.52
CA MET A 1 -4.99 -5.61 -26.90
C MET A 1 -4.91 -4.22 -26.30
N GLU A 2 -5.94 -3.40 -26.50
CA GLU A 2 -5.93 -1.97 -26.16
C GLU A 2 -6.85 -1.70 -24.97
N TYR A 3 -6.38 -0.85 -24.05
CA TYR A 3 -7.09 -0.51 -22.81
C TYR A 3 -7.34 1.00 -22.71
N SER A 4 -8.42 1.37 -22.03
CA SER A 4 -8.69 2.75 -21.60
C SER A 4 -8.64 2.78 -20.08
N PHE A 5 -7.91 3.74 -19.50
CA PHE A 5 -7.82 3.98 -18.07
C PHE A 5 -8.15 5.41 -17.72
N PHE A 6 -8.75 5.62 -16.55
CA PHE A 6 -9.27 6.90 -16.10
C PHE A 6 -8.90 7.14 -14.64
N TYR A 7 -8.26 8.28 -14.36
CA TYR A 7 -7.76 8.65 -13.05
C TYR A 7 -8.61 9.74 -12.42
N ASP A 8 -8.93 9.57 -11.14
CA ASP A 8 -9.38 10.66 -10.26
C ASP A 8 -8.88 10.43 -8.82
N GLU A 9 -8.94 11.48 -8.02
CA GLU A 9 -8.35 11.57 -6.69
C GLU A 9 -9.28 12.24 -5.66
N THR A 10 -8.94 12.08 -4.39
CA THR A 10 -9.67 12.72 -3.30
C THR A 10 -8.75 12.95 -2.10
N GLU A 11 -9.22 13.78 -1.16
CA GLU A 11 -8.46 14.20 0.02
C GLU A 11 -7.15 14.89 -0.38
N HIS A 12 -7.25 15.68 -1.44
CA HIS A 12 -6.16 16.41 -2.03
C HIS A 12 -5.77 17.64 -1.19
N SER A 13 -4.48 17.76 -0.88
CA SER A 13 -3.89 18.93 -0.23
C SER A 13 -2.65 19.39 -1.02
N ARG A 14 -2.78 20.41 -1.86
CA ARG A 14 -1.67 20.97 -2.66
C ARG A 14 -0.44 21.30 -1.83
N LYS A 15 -0.67 21.78 -0.61
CA LYS A 15 0.38 22.14 0.35
C LYS A 15 0.12 21.45 1.68
N ILE A 16 1.10 20.66 2.12
CA ILE A 16 1.10 20.03 3.43
C ILE A 16 1.86 20.96 4.37
N ASN A 17 1.22 22.03 4.83
CA ASN A 17 1.78 22.91 5.86
C ASN A 17 1.11 22.65 7.20
N ILE A 18 1.62 23.29 8.26
CA ILE A 18 1.05 23.18 9.60
C ILE A 18 -0.44 23.50 9.64
N GLN A 19 -0.92 24.53 8.92
CA GLN A 19 -2.35 24.87 8.92
C GLN A 19 -3.21 23.76 8.31
N THR A 20 -2.72 23.10 7.26
CA THR A 20 -3.38 21.97 6.63
C THR A 20 -3.53 20.81 7.60
N VAL A 21 -2.44 20.38 8.24
CA VAL A 21 -2.42 19.15 9.06
C VAL A 21 -3.04 19.30 10.44
N THR A 22 -3.22 20.54 10.92
CA THR A 22 -3.93 20.81 12.19
C THR A 22 -5.40 21.19 12.00
N ALA A 23 -5.93 21.15 10.77
CA ALA A 23 -7.33 21.47 10.54
C ALA A 23 -8.26 20.37 11.06
N ASP A 24 -9.40 20.74 11.66
CA ASP A 24 -10.35 19.78 12.25
C ASP A 24 -10.90 18.74 11.24
N ASN A 25 -10.94 19.11 9.96
CA ASN A 25 -11.40 18.26 8.87
C ASN A 25 -10.25 17.65 8.06
N TYR A 26 -9.01 17.76 8.54
CA TYR A 26 -7.87 17.17 7.86
C TYR A 26 -7.95 15.65 7.90
N TYR A 27 -7.76 15.05 6.72
CA TYR A 27 -7.52 13.63 6.59
C TYR A 27 -6.15 13.40 5.99
N ASP A 28 -5.35 12.55 6.67
CA ASP A 28 -3.95 12.39 6.32
C ASP A 28 -3.75 11.70 4.98
N ASN A 29 -4.56 10.70 4.66
CA ASN A 29 -4.36 9.94 3.43
C ASN A 29 -4.79 10.73 2.19
N PHE A 30 -3.90 10.84 1.22
CA PHE A 30 -4.22 11.14 -0.16
C PHE A 30 -4.63 9.84 -0.86
N SER A 31 -5.78 9.85 -1.55
CA SER A 31 -6.37 8.63 -2.12
C SER A 31 -6.69 8.82 -3.59
N THR A 32 -6.40 7.83 -4.42
CA THR A 32 -6.63 7.86 -5.87
C THR A 32 -7.27 6.57 -6.34
N ALA A 33 -8.04 6.64 -7.42
CA ALA A 33 -8.44 5.47 -8.18
C ALA A 33 -8.08 5.62 -9.65
N ILE A 34 -7.70 4.51 -10.27
CA ILE A 34 -7.67 4.36 -11.72
C ILE A 34 -8.64 3.25 -12.09
N ILE A 35 -9.66 3.58 -12.87
CA ILE A 35 -10.62 2.62 -13.40
C ILE A 35 -10.30 2.42 -14.87
N GLY A 36 -10.25 1.18 -15.31
CA GLY A 36 -10.03 0.89 -16.72
C GLY A 36 -10.75 -0.32 -17.24
N TRP A 37 -10.64 -0.52 -18.54
CA TRP A 37 -11.25 -1.64 -19.25
C TRP A 37 -10.57 -1.85 -20.59
N LYS A 38 -10.83 -3.02 -21.17
CA LYS A 38 -10.48 -3.29 -22.58
C LYS A 38 -11.40 -2.45 -23.47
N LYS A 39 -10.87 -1.82 -24.52
CA LYS A 39 -11.67 -0.97 -25.42
C LYS A 39 -12.88 -1.70 -26.05
N GLU A 40 -12.79 -3.02 -26.24
CA GLU A 40 -13.91 -3.83 -26.73
C GLU A 40 -15.15 -3.84 -25.81
N ASN A 41 -14.97 -3.55 -24.51
CA ASN A 41 -16.04 -3.52 -23.51
C ASN A 41 -16.57 -2.09 -23.24
N GLU A 42 -15.97 -1.07 -23.87
CA GLU A 42 -16.19 0.33 -23.54
C GLU A 42 -17.66 0.75 -23.67
N ASP A 43 -18.30 0.44 -24.81
CA ASP A 43 -19.70 0.77 -25.06
C ASP A 43 -20.66 0.20 -24.00
N ILE A 44 -20.38 -1.01 -23.50
CA ILE A 44 -21.23 -1.69 -22.53
C ILE A 44 -21.06 -1.06 -21.15
N ILE A 45 -19.83 -0.78 -20.76
CA ILE A 45 -19.50 -0.17 -19.46
C ILE A 45 -20.04 1.25 -19.40
N ILE A 46 -19.83 2.04 -20.45
CA ILE A 46 -20.34 3.42 -20.55
C ILE A 46 -21.86 3.44 -20.43
N LYS A 47 -22.57 2.64 -21.23
CA LYS A 47 -24.04 2.57 -21.17
C LYS A 47 -24.56 2.15 -19.79
N GLN A 48 -23.87 1.21 -19.14
CA GLN A 48 -24.24 0.77 -17.80
C GLN A 48 -24.11 1.90 -16.78
N TYR A 49 -23.01 2.65 -16.83
CA TYR A 49 -22.78 3.76 -15.89
C TYR A 49 -23.69 4.96 -16.19
N GLU A 50 -23.93 5.29 -17.46
CA GLU A 50 -24.87 6.35 -17.85
C GLU A 50 -26.29 6.05 -17.38
N ALA A 51 -26.74 4.79 -17.47
CA ALA A 51 -28.04 4.38 -16.93
C ALA A 51 -28.12 4.55 -15.41
N PHE A 52 -27.02 4.28 -14.69
CA PHE A 52 -26.90 4.60 -13.27
C PHE A 52 -27.01 6.11 -13.03
N GLU A 53 -26.26 6.94 -13.76
CA GLU A 53 -26.31 8.39 -13.62
C GLU A 53 -27.70 8.96 -13.94
N GLU A 54 -28.38 8.42 -14.95
CA GLU A 54 -29.74 8.83 -15.35
C GLU A 54 -30.74 8.55 -14.21
N LYS A 55 -30.69 7.36 -13.61
CA LYS A 55 -31.51 6.98 -12.44
C LYS A 55 -31.32 7.93 -11.26
N TYR A 56 -30.13 8.50 -11.10
CA TYR A 56 -29.77 9.40 -10.00
C TYR A 56 -29.55 10.85 -10.42
N THR A 57 -30.15 11.29 -11.54
CA THR A 57 -30.01 12.66 -12.07
C THR A 57 -30.31 13.75 -11.04
N TYR A 58 -31.26 13.52 -10.13
CA TYR A 58 -31.62 14.47 -9.07
C TYR A 58 -30.49 14.73 -8.04
N ARG A 59 -29.45 13.90 -8.02
CA ARG A 59 -28.26 14.09 -7.16
C ARG A 59 -27.17 14.90 -7.85
N LYS A 60 -27.24 15.09 -9.17
CA LYS A 60 -26.21 15.79 -9.94
C LYS A 60 -26.02 17.22 -9.43
N LYS A 61 -24.77 17.66 -9.36
CA LYS A 61 -24.38 19.05 -9.11
C LYS A 61 -23.66 19.55 -10.34
N ASN A 62 -24.03 20.73 -10.83
CA ASN A 62 -23.45 21.32 -12.06
C ASN A 62 -23.45 20.37 -13.27
N GLY A 63 -24.49 19.52 -13.39
CA GLY A 63 -24.62 18.57 -14.50
C GLY A 63 -23.94 17.21 -14.31
N GLU A 64 -23.19 17.00 -13.22
CA GLU A 64 -22.41 15.78 -12.99
C GLU A 64 -22.80 15.05 -11.70
N LEU A 65 -22.71 13.72 -11.73
CA LEU A 65 -22.84 12.89 -10.53
C LEU A 65 -21.44 12.56 -10.00
N LYS A 66 -20.98 13.36 -9.02
CA LYS A 66 -19.67 13.22 -8.38
C LYS A 66 -19.75 12.72 -6.94
N SER A 67 -18.65 12.24 -6.39
CA SER A 67 -18.53 11.72 -5.03
C SER A 67 -18.86 12.77 -3.95
N GLN A 68 -18.75 14.05 -4.29
CA GLN A 68 -19.22 15.19 -3.48
C GLN A 68 -20.73 15.18 -3.20
N THR A 69 -21.48 14.34 -3.90
CA THR A 69 -22.91 14.11 -3.64
C THR A 69 -23.15 13.08 -2.53
N MET A 70 -22.14 12.28 -2.19
CA MET A 70 -22.13 11.39 -1.02
C MET A 70 -21.84 12.18 0.24
N LYS A 71 -22.64 12.00 1.28
CA LYS A 71 -22.49 12.76 2.53
C LYS A 71 -21.78 11.91 3.58
N GLN A 72 -20.74 12.46 4.20
CA GLN A 72 -19.99 11.77 5.26
C GLN A 72 -20.90 11.25 6.39
N LYS A 73 -21.93 12.03 6.76
CA LYS A 73 -22.89 11.65 7.81
C LYS A 73 -23.71 10.40 7.48
N ASP A 74 -23.90 10.10 6.19
CA ASP A 74 -24.66 8.91 5.75
C ASP A 74 -23.81 7.63 5.89
N LEU A 75 -22.51 7.78 6.18
CA LEU A 75 -21.53 6.70 6.37
C LEU A 75 -20.92 6.71 7.78
N LYS A 76 -21.59 7.30 8.78
CA LYS A 76 -21.07 7.44 10.16
C LYS A 76 -20.61 6.09 10.75
N TYR A 77 -21.42 5.04 10.59
CA TYR A 77 -21.12 3.66 10.96
C TYR A 77 -20.87 2.79 9.70
N GLY A 78 -20.19 3.37 8.70
CA GLY A 78 -20.08 2.79 7.37
C GLY A 78 -21.47 2.54 6.75
N PHE A 79 -21.67 1.38 6.14
CA PHE A 79 -22.94 1.06 5.47
C PHE A 79 -24.11 0.80 6.43
N ALA A 80 -23.86 0.57 7.73
CA ALA A 80 -24.92 0.39 8.73
C ALA A 80 -25.80 1.62 8.93
N THR A 81 -25.30 2.81 8.57
CA THR A 81 -26.06 4.07 8.68
C THR A 81 -27.00 4.29 7.49
N LEU A 82 -26.81 3.59 6.37
CA LEU A 82 -27.61 3.78 5.17
C LEU A 82 -29.05 3.33 5.41
N ASN A 83 -30.03 4.13 4.99
CA ASN A 83 -31.44 3.77 5.09
C ASN A 83 -31.98 3.31 3.73
N ASN A 84 -33.21 2.81 3.72
CA ASN A 84 -33.87 2.31 2.51
C ASN A 84 -33.94 3.32 1.35
N HIS A 85 -33.88 4.64 1.61
CA HIS A 85 -33.90 5.67 0.58
C HIS A 85 -32.52 5.98 0.00
N THR A 86 -31.44 5.72 0.74
CA THR A 86 -30.07 6.02 0.30
C THR A 86 -29.31 4.80 -0.17
N ILE A 87 -29.60 3.62 0.36
CA ILE A 87 -28.84 2.39 0.09
C ILE A 87 -28.84 1.98 -1.39
N GLY A 88 -29.98 2.12 -2.08
CA GLY A 88 -30.09 1.73 -3.49
C GLY A 88 -29.10 2.45 -4.40
N PHE A 89 -28.74 3.69 -4.06
CA PHE A 89 -27.71 4.43 -4.79
C PHE A 89 -26.34 3.76 -4.74
N TYR A 90 -25.95 3.25 -3.57
CA TYR A 90 -24.67 2.58 -3.40
C TYR A 90 -24.70 1.17 -3.99
N GLU A 91 -25.83 0.46 -3.91
CA GLU A 91 -26.00 -0.84 -4.58
C GLU A 91 -25.81 -0.70 -6.09
N ASP A 92 -26.51 0.24 -6.72
CA ASP A 92 -26.41 0.45 -8.16
C ASP A 92 -25.02 0.95 -8.57
N LEU A 93 -24.40 1.85 -7.79
CA LEU A 93 -23.01 2.29 -8.04
C LEU A 93 -22.06 1.10 -8.06
N LEU A 94 -22.07 0.26 -7.02
CA LEU A 94 -21.15 -0.87 -6.92
C LEU A 94 -21.42 -1.94 -7.99
N LEU A 95 -22.65 -2.04 -8.52
CA LEU A 95 -22.97 -2.93 -9.63
C LEU A 95 -22.33 -2.50 -10.96
N THR A 96 -21.92 -1.23 -11.11
CA THR A 96 -21.20 -0.75 -12.30
C THR A 96 -19.78 -1.33 -12.40
N PHE A 97 -19.22 -1.84 -11.29
CA PHE A 97 -17.93 -2.54 -11.26
C PHE A 97 -18.13 -4.05 -11.35
N ASN A 98 -17.53 -4.64 -12.39
CA ASN A 98 -17.68 -6.05 -12.72
C ASN A 98 -16.40 -6.62 -13.35
N GLN A 99 -16.43 -7.88 -13.80
CA GLN A 99 -15.24 -8.58 -14.32
C GLN A 99 -14.63 -7.94 -15.59
N ASN A 100 -15.34 -7.03 -16.26
CA ASN A 100 -14.83 -6.29 -17.42
C ASN A 100 -14.13 -4.99 -17.04
N THR A 101 -14.23 -4.57 -15.77
CA THR A 101 -13.54 -3.39 -15.24
C THR A 101 -12.28 -3.82 -14.47
N VAL A 102 -11.21 -3.06 -14.64
CA VAL A 102 -10.00 -3.10 -13.85
C VAL A 102 -10.09 -1.96 -12.85
N THR A 103 -9.97 -2.26 -11.57
CA THR A 103 -9.90 -1.23 -10.52
C THR A 103 -8.47 -1.13 -10.03
N TYR A 104 -8.01 0.08 -9.76
CA TYR A 104 -6.75 0.34 -9.09
C TYR A 104 -7.02 1.40 -8.03
N ILE A 105 -6.54 1.18 -6.81
CA ILE A 105 -6.59 2.19 -5.76
C ILE A 105 -5.20 2.43 -5.20
N SER A 106 -4.93 3.69 -4.86
CA SER A 106 -3.68 4.04 -4.20
C SER A 106 -3.89 5.02 -3.06
N ILE A 107 -3.27 4.75 -1.92
CA ILE A 107 -3.49 5.46 -0.66
C ILE A 107 -2.14 5.74 -0.01
N PHE A 108 -1.84 7.01 0.23
CA PHE A 108 -0.56 7.45 0.79
C PHE A 108 -0.75 8.47 1.90
N SER A 109 -0.01 8.29 2.99
CA SER A 109 0.03 9.25 4.09
C SER A 109 0.82 10.51 3.70
N LYS A 110 0.21 11.68 3.93
CA LYS A 110 0.87 12.97 3.72
C LYS A 110 1.98 13.19 4.74
N VAL A 111 1.81 12.75 5.99
CA VAL A 111 2.87 12.77 7.00
C VAL A 111 4.02 11.82 6.60
N GLU A 112 3.73 10.62 6.07
CA GLU A 112 4.77 9.73 5.56
C GLU A 112 5.64 10.41 4.50
N TYR A 113 5.03 11.08 3.52
CA TYR A 113 5.75 11.79 2.46
C TYR A 113 6.79 12.78 3.02
N LEU A 114 6.44 13.51 4.08
CA LEU A 114 7.38 14.44 4.72
C LEU A 114 8.45 13.72 5.53
N ILE A 115 8.06 12.70 6.30
CA ILE A 115 9.00 11.87 7.08
C ILE A 115 10.03 11.19 6.16
N GLN A 116 9.63 10.75 4.97
CA GLN A 116 10.57 10.20 3.99
C GLN A 116 11.64 11.23 3.56
N GLN A 117 11.28 12.51 3.40
CA GLN A 117 12.23 13.57 3.04
C GLN A 117 13.20 13.90 4.17
N VAL A 118 12.69 13.94 5.41
CA VAL A 118 13.47 14.24 6.63
C VAL A 118 14.51 13.15 6.88
N PHE A 119 14.12 11.89 6.66
CA PHE A 119 14.96 10.71 6.88
C PHE A 119 15.49 10.08 5.58
N ARG A 120 15.79 10.90 4.57
CA ARG A 120 16.21 10.43 3.23
C ARG A 120 17.57 9.71 3.23
N ASP A 121 18.47 10.10 4.12
CA ASP A 121 19.82 9.51 4.24
C ASP A 121 19.87 8.32 5.21
N TYR A 122 18.72 7.96 5.82
CA TYR A 122 18.62 6.74 6.64
C TYR A 122 18.33 5.55 5.75
N HIS A 123 19.11 4.48 5.91
CA HIS A 123 19.01 3.26 5.13
C HIS A 123 18.93 2.02 6.03
N ASN A 124 18.14 1.03 5.61
CA ASN A 124 18.08 -0.26 6.27
C ASN A 124 19.48 -0.91 6.30
N SER A 125 19.79 -1.57 7.40
CA SER A 125 21.03 -2.32 7.58
C SER A 125 20.77 -3.60 8.37
N PHE A 126 21.78 -4.45 8.48
CA PHE A 126 21.73 -5.64 9.32
C PHE A 126 21.26 -5.38 10.77
N PHE A 127 21.61 -4.21 11.31
CA PHE A 127 21.33 -3.88 12.72
C PHE A 127 20.04 -3.09 12.90
N VAL A 128 19.50 -2.48 11.83
CA VAL A 128 18.45 -1.47 11.95
C VAL A 128 17.47 -1.54 10.78
N ASP A 129 16.20 -1.70 11.11
CA ASP A 129 15.09 -1.51 10.17
C ASP A 129 14.58 -0.06 10.25
N ILE A 130 15.01 0.74 9.29
CA ILE A 130 14.64 2.15 9.13
C ILE A 130 13.19 2.31 8.74
N ASP A 131 12.60 1.41 7.95
CA ASP A 131 11.20 1.56 7.56
C ASP A 131 10.28 1.29 8.75
N CYS A 132 10.61 0.30 9.58
CA CYS A 132 9.94 0.07 10.87
C CYS A 132 10.08 1.28 11.80
N MET A 133 11.24 1.92 11.83
CA MET A 133 11.46 3.16 12.60
C MET A 133 10.59 4.30 12.07
N LYS A 134 10.60 4.56 10.76
CA LYS A 134 9.79 5.60 10.09
C LYS A 134 8.31 5.35 10.32
N TYR A 135 7.82 4.13 10.11
CA TYR A 135 6.45 3.73 10.40
C TYR A 135 6.07 4.04 11.85
N SER A 136 6.92 3.69 12.81
CA SER A 136 6.66 3.91 14.23
C SER A 136 6.59 5.41 14.57
N ILE A 137 7.46 6.23 13.95
CA ILE A 137 7.43 7.69 14.08
C ILE A 137 6.14 8.26 13.49
N ILE A 138 5.79 7.89 12.26
CA ILE A 138 4.56 8.34 11.57
C ILE A 138 3.33 7.98 12.40
N LYS A 139 3.26 6.73 12.87
CA LYS A 139 2.17 6.25 13.72
C LYS A 139 2.07 7.05 15.01
N ALA A 140 3.18 7.32 15.68
CA ALA A 140 3.17 8.12 16.91
C ALA A 140 2.68 9.57 16.65
N ILE A 141 3.12 10.19 15.55
CA ILE A 141 2.68 11.53 15.16
C ILE A 141 1.17 11.55 14.87
N LEU A 142 0.65 10.60 14.10
CA LEU A 142 -0.76 10.52 13.69
C LEU A 142 -1.71 10.03 14.79
N VAL A 143 -1.19 9.41 15.85
CA VAL A 143 -1.97 8.99 17.02
C VAL A 143 -2.01 10.12 18.05
N TYR A 144 -0.84 10.66 18.41
CA TYR A 144 -0.71 11.60 19.52
C TYR A 144 -0.79 13.08 19.12
N HIS A 145 -0.66 13.39 17.83
CA HIS A 145 -0.68 14.76 17.30
C HIS A 145 0.20 15.76 18.10
N PRO A 146 1.49 15.46 18.36
CA PRO A 146 2.35 16.30 19.20
C PRO A 146 2.62 17.66 18.55
N CYS A 147 2.01 18.73 19.09
CA CYS A 147 2.07 20.08 18.52
C CYS A 147 3.49 20.56 18.23
N LYS A 148 4.43 20.39 19.17
CA LYS A 148 5.82 20.86 19.01
C LYS A 148 6.57 20.14 17.89
N VAL A 149 6.40 18.83 17.79
CA VAL A 149 7.01 18.02 16.72
C VAL A 149 6.45 18.44 15.37
N MET A 150 5.13 18.62 15.28
CA MET A 150 4.48 19.11 14.06
C MET A 150 5.00 20.50 13.69
N GLU A 151 5.02 21.45 14.64
CA GLU A 151 5.55 22.80 14.38
C GLU A 151 7.01 22.79 13.92
N ALA A 152 7.88 22.01 14.57
CA ALA A 152 9.28 21.89 14.21
C ALA A 152 9.42 21.33 12.78
N MET A 153 8.67 20.29 12.44
CA MET A 153 8.67 19.69 11.11
C MET A 153 8.39 20.71 10.00
N TYR A 154 7.43 21.62 10.19
CA TYR A 154 7.03 22.59 9.14
C TYR A 154 7.72 23.95 9.20
N ARG A 155 8.27 24.37 10.34
CA ARG A 155 8.75 25.75 10.54
C ARG A 155 10.21 25.86 10.96
N LYS A 156 10.74 24.87 11.68
CA LYS A 156 12.10 24.87 12.23
C LYS A 156 12.69 23.45 12.18
N PRO A 157 13.03 22.93 10.98
CA PRO A 157 13.51 21.57 10.84
C PRO A 157 14.76 21.27 11.69
N GLU A 158 15.55 22.29 12.03
CA GLU A 158 16.70 22.18 12.94
C GLU A 158 16.31 21.72 14.36
N ASP A 159 15.11 22.07 14.83
CA ASP A 159 14.61 21.70 16.16
C ASP A 159 13.87 20.33 16.14
N PHE A 160 13.62 19.77 14.95
CA PHE A 160 12.74 18.61 14.78
C PHE A 160 13.21 17.38 15.58
N VAL A 161 14.51 17.07 15.53
CA VAL A 161 15.06 15.91 16.25
C VAL A 161 14.91 16.08 17.75
N ASP A 162 15.21 17.27 18.28
CA ASP A 162 15.16 17.54 19.71
C ASP A 162 13.72 17.49 20.24
N GLU A 163 12.77 18.07 19.50
CA GLU A 163 11.34 18.01 19.85
C GLU A 163 10.80 16.57 19.74
N LEU A 164 11.24 15.80 18.74
CA LEU A 164 10.86 14.40 18.59
C LEU A 164 11.42 13.52 19.72
N ARG A 165 12.68 13.75 20.13
CA ARG A 165 13.29 13.08 21.30
C ARG A 165 12.55 13.42 22.58
N ALA A 166 12.28 14.70 22.81
CA ALA A 166 11.56 15.16 24.00
C ALA A 166 10.18 14.49 24.08
N PHE A 167 9.45 14.47 22.97
CA PHE A 167 8.16 13.78 22.85
C PHE A 167 8.26 12.29 23.20
N PHE A 168 9.22 11.54 22.63
CA PHE A 168 9.34 10.12 22.95
C PHE A 168 9.74 9.84 24.40
N VAL A 169 10.62 10.66 24.99
CA VAL A 169 10.98 10.54 26.41
C VAL A 169 9.77 10.78 27.30
N GLU A 170 9.01 11.85 27.04
CA GLU A 170 7.77 12.16 27.75
C GLU A 170 6.76 11.03 27.64
N ARG A 171 6.53 10.52 26.41
CA ARG A 171 5.61 9.39 26.18
C ARG A 171 6.04 8.12 26.90
N ILE A 172 7.34 7.80 26.94
CA ILE A 172 7.83 6.63 27.68
C ILE A 172 7.51 6.76 29.17
N CYS A 173 7.70 7.95 29.77
CA CYS A 173 7.35 8.21 31.16
C CYS A 173 5.84 8.07 31.41
N LEU A 174 5.00 8.65 30.56
CA LEU A 174 3.53 8.51 30.66
C LEU A 174 3.07 7.05 30.52
N ASN A 175 3.76 6.27 29.69
CA ASN A 175 3.46 4.86 29.48
C ASN A 175 3.77 3.98 30.71
N GLU A 176 4.50 4.48 31.71
CA GLU A 176 4.73 3.75 32.98
C GLU A 176 3.44 3.47 33.74
N GLU A 177 2.39 4.29 33.54
CA GLU A 177 1.06 4.07 34.12
C GLU A 177 0.42 2.75 33.65
N ASN A 178 0.79 2.25 32.47
CA ASN A 178 0.32 0.97 31.95
C ASN A 178 1.36 0.26 31.08
N MET A 179 2.41 -0.22 31.73
CA MET A 179 3.51 -0.93 31.07
C MET A 179 3.07 -2.15 30.25
N VAL A 180 2.03 -2.86 30.69
CA VAL A 180 1.55 -4.07 29.98
C VAL A 180 1.01 -3.72 28.60
N LEU A 181 0.21 -2.65 28.48
CA LEU A 181 -0.33 -2.23 27.19
C LEU A 181 0.70 -1.50 26.32
N LYS A 182 1.71 -0.89 26.93
CA LYS A 182 2.66 0.02 26.26
C LYS A 182 4.07 -0.55 26.08
N GLU A 183 4.33 -1.79 26.46
CA GLU A 183 5.66 -2.40 26.37
C GLU A 183 6.26 -2.32 24.95
N ARG A 184 5.51 -2.77 23.93
CA ARG A 184 5.98 -2.74 22.53
C ARG A 184 6.21 -1.32 22.03
N GLU A 185 5.34 -0.38 22.40
CA GLU A 185 5.49 1.04 22.07
C GLU A 185 6.76 1.62 22.71
N ASN A 186 7.00 1.34 23.99
CA ASN A 186 8.20 1.77 24.70
C ASN A 186 9.48 1.17 24.11
N ILE A 187 9.46 -0.10 23.66
CA ILE A 187 10.59 -0.71 22.96
C ILE A 187 10.86 0.04 21.66
N ALA A 188 9.84 0.29 20.84
CA ALA A 188 9.98 1.03 19.59
C ALA A 188 10.53 2.45 19.84
N PHE A 189 9.99 3.18 20.82
CA PHE A 189 10.43 4.54 21.14
C PHE A 189 11.87 4.57 21.66
N LYS A 190 12.28 3.60 22.49
CA LYS A 190 13.68 3.48 22.93
C LYS A 190 14.61 3.17 21.77
N GLN A 191 14.22 2.29 20.85
CA GLN A 191 15.00 2.01 19.64
C GLN A 191 15.12 3.27 18.78
N ILE A 192 14.02 3.99 18.55
CA ILE A 192 14.04 5.27 17.83
C ILE A 192 15.02 6.26 18.50
N LEU A 193 14.98 6.41 19.84
CA LEU A 193 15.89 7.30 20.56
C LEU A 193 17.38 6.93 20.40
N LEU A 194 17.71 5.64 20.27
CA LEU A 194 19.07 5.16 20.03
C LEU A 194 19.54 5.38 18.59
N LEU A 195 18.60 5.41 17.64
CA LEU A 195 18.88 5.48 16.20
C LEU A 195 18.82 6.90 15.64
N LEU A 196 18.03 7.76 16.27
CA LEU A 196 17.99 9.17 15.94
C LEU A 196 19.38 9.75 16.14
N ASP A 197 19.88 10.46 15.13
CA ASP A 197 21.09 11.27 15.20
C ASP A 197 20.78 12.69 14.70
N SER A 198 21.02 12.95 13.43
CA SER A 198 20.59 14.14 12.69
C SER A 198 19.55 13.78 11.63
N VAL A 199 18.87 14.79 11.10
CA VAL A 199 17.98 14.65 9.95
C VAL A 199 18.23 15.80 8.98
N GLU A 200 17.69 15.65 7.79
CA GLU A 200 17.73 16.70 6.79
C GLU A 200 16.46 17.56 6.82
N PRO A 201 16.52 18.82 6.37
CA PRO A 201 15.32 19.64 6.24
C PRO A 201 14.38 19.09 5.16
N ILE A 202 13.08 19.36 5.32
CA ILE A 202 12.06 19.12 4.29
C ILE A 202 12.44 19.90 3.03
N ILE A 203 12.45 19.20 1.90
CA ILE A 203 12.80 19.77 0.59
C ILE A 203 11.60 20.58 0.06
N SER A 204 10.41 19.98 0.12
CA SER A 204 9.17 20.60 -0.33
C SER A 204 7.97 20.15 0.49
N ILE A 205 7.10 21.11 0.77
CA ILE A 205 5.76 20.88 1.33
C ILE A 205 4.67 20.81 0.26
N ASP A 206 5.04 21.03 -1.01
CA ASP A 206 4.14 20.83 -2.13
C ASP A 206 3.95 19.31 -2.33
N TRP A 207 2.70 18.88 -2.45
CA TRP A 207 2.37 17.48 -2.65
C TRP A 207 2.77 17.04 -4.05
N GLU A 208 3.42 15.87 -4.12
CA GLU A 208 3.80 15.25 -5.37
C GLU A 208 2.96 13.98 -5.62
N TYR A 209 2.41 13.87 -6.83
CA TYR A 209 1.44 12.83 -7.19
C TYR A 209 2.08 11.53 -7.70
N TYR A 210 3.42 11.45 -7.76
CA TYR A 210 4.14 10.33 -8.40
C TYR A 210 3.76 8.95 -7.82
N ALA A 211 3.44 8.90 -6.53
CA ALA A 211 3.24 7.64 -5.82
C ALA A 211 2.06 6.81 -6.38
N SER A 212 0.97 7.46 -6.79
CA SER A 212 -0.19 6.77 -7.40
C SER A 212 0.16 6.19 -8.77
N PHE A 213 0.96 6.90 -9.57
CA PHE A 213 1.39 6.44 -10.89
C PHE A 213 2.49 5.37 -10.83
N ASN A 214 3.34 5.40 -9.81
CA ASN A 214 4.35 4.39 -9.59
C ASN A 214 3.72 2.99 -9.40
N GLY A 215 2.69 2.89 -8.56
CA GLY A 215 1.94 1.65 -8.38
C GLY A 215 1.20 1.22 -9.64
N PHE A 216 0.62 2.18 -10.36
CA PHE A 216 -0.08 1.90 -11.60
C PHE A 216 0.84 1.37 -12.72
N ALA A 217 2.05 1.92 -12.84
CA ALA A 217 3.07 1.41 -13.76
C ALA A 217 3.41 -0.07 -13.45
N LYS A 218 3.50 -0.42 -12.16
CA LYS A 218 3.73 -1.80 -11.72
C LYS A 218 2.54 -2.71 -12.04
N LEU A 219 1.30 -2.21 -11.90
CA LEU A 219 0.10 -2.93 -12.31
C LEU A 219 0.09 -3.20 -13.83
N LEU A 220 0.39 -2.19 -14.65
CA LEU A 220 0.49 -2.37 -16.10
C LEU A 220 1.53 -3.43 -16.48
N GLN A 221 2.69 -3.44 -15.79
CA GLN A 221 3.72 -4.45 -15.96
C GLN A 221 3.22 -5.85 -15.58
N GLU A 222 2.59 -5.99 -14.41
CA GLU A 222 2.03 -7.26 -13.92
C GLU A 222 0.96 -7.81 -14.88
N MET A 223 0.11 -6.94 -15.42
CA MET A 223 -0.91 -7.28 -16.41
C MET A 223 -0.35 -7.49 -17.83
N ASN A 224 0.93 -7.18 -18.06
CA ASN A 224 1.57 -7.15 -19.38
C ASN A 224 0.82 -6.26 -20.40
N ILE A 225 0.33 -5.11 -19.95
CA ILE A 225 -0.37 -4.13 -20.80
C ILE A 225 0.65 -3.14 -21.36
N LYS A 226 0.78 -3.12 -22.70
CA LYS A 226 1.68 -2.20 -23.43
C LYS A 226 0.96 -1.14 -24.25
N HIS A 227 -0.32 -1.36 -24.54
CA HIS A 227 -1.14 -0.47 -25.35
C HIS A 227 -2.34 -0.03 -24.54
N TYR A 228 -2.31 1.22 -24.10
CA TYR A 228 -3.36 1.83 -23.28
C TYR A 228 -3.40 3.33 -23.53
N ASP A 229 -4.53 3.95 -23.20
CA ASP A 229 -4.66 5.39 -22.96
C ASP A 229 -4.92 5.61 -21.47
N LEU A 230 -4.34 6.66 -20.88
CA LEU A 230 -4.66 7.10 -19.53
C LEU A 230 -5.19 8.54 -19.56
N ILE A 231 -6.46 8.69 -19.20
CA ILE A 231 -7.17 9.94 -19.14
C ILE A 231 -7.23 10.40 -17.67
N ILE A 232 -6.71 11.59 -17.38
CA ILE A 232 -6.58 12.14 -16.03
C ILE A 232 -7.59 13.29 -15.88
N ASP A 233 -8.33 13.34 -14.77
CA ASP A 233 -9.21 14.51 -14.50
C ASP A 233 -8.38 15.79 -14.43
N GLU A 234 -8.86 16.83 -15.09
CA GLU A 234 -8.16 18.11 -15.18
C GLU A 234 -8.24 18.88 -13.85
N GLU A 235 -7.14 18.88 -13.08
CA GLU A 235 -7.05 19.61 -11.82
C GLU A 235 -6.26 20.93 -11.91
N GLY A 236 -6.93 21.97 -12.41
CA GLY A 236 -6.42 23.35 -12.42
C GLY A 236 -5.16 23.57 -13.27
N ASP A 237 -4.63 24.79 -13.23
CA ASP A 237 -3.74 25.29 -14.30
C ASP A 237 -2.29 24.76 -14.29
N LEU A 238 -1.91 23.95 -13.29
CA LEU A 238 -0.50 23.56 -13.10
C LEU A 238 -0.12 22.23 -13.77
N HIS A 239 -1.11 21.44 -14.20
CA HIS A 239 -0.92 20.13 -14.84
C HIS A 239 0.01 19.20 -14.03
N SER A 240 -0.01 19.32 -12.70
CA SER A 240 0.95 18.63 -11.81
C SER A 240 0.75 17.12 -11.82
N THR A 241 -0.49 16.66 -11.92
CA THR A 241 -0.85 15.24 -11.96
C THR A 241 -0.40 14.60 -13.28
N LEU A 242 -0.62 15.26 -14.42
CA LEU A 242 -0.13 14.80 -15.73
C LEU A 242 1.41 14.69 -15.75
N LYS A 243 2.12 15.74 -15.30
CA LYS A 243 3.59 15.72 -15.20
C LYS A 243 4.09 14.62 -14.28
N ALA A 244 3.32 14.27 -13.25
CA ALA A 244 3.65 13.17 -12.37
C ALA A 244 3.60 11.81 -13.08
N ALA A 245 2.54 11.57 -13.85
CA ALA A 245 2.42 10.38 -14.68
C ALA A 245 3.55 10.29 -15.73
N GLU A 246 3.91 11.40 -16.37
CA GLU A 246 5.03 11.46 -17.34
C GLU A 246 6.37 11.08 -16.71
N LYS A 247 6.67 11.58 -15.50
CA LYS A 247 7.94 11.30 -14.80
C LYS A 247 8.06 9.83 -14.39
N GLU A 248 6.94 9.18 -14.07
CA GLU A 248 6.89 7.73 -13.80
C GLU A 248 6.99 6.89 -15.08
N GLY A 249 7.15 7.53 -16.25
CA GLY A 249 7.36 6.85 -17.53
C GLY A 249 6.09 6.31 -18.17
N LEU A 250 4.91 6.76 -17.72
CA LEU A 250 3.65 6.42 -18.36
C LEU A 250 3.52 7.17 -19.69
N VAL A 251 2.89 6.54 -20.67
CA VAL A 251 2.68 7.07 -22.03
C VAL A 251 1.19 7.15 -22.37
N ASN A 252 0.87 7.81 -23.49
CA ASN A 252 -0.50 8.01 -23.99
C ASN A 252 -1.41 8.68 -22.94
N LEU A 253 -0.90 9.77 -22.39
CA LEU A 253 -1.55 10.53 -21.33
C LEU A 253 -2.39 11.66 -21.91
N LYS A 254 -3.55 11.91 -21.32
CA LYS A 254 -4.41 13.04 -21.68
C LYS A 254 -5.11 13.57 -20.43
N GLU A 255 -5.10 14.88 -20.23
CA GLU A 255 -6.03 15.52 -19.30
C GLU A 255 -7.36 15.78 -19.98
N ALA A 256 -8.45 15.63 -19.23
CA ALA A 256 -9.78 15.89 -19.74
C ALA A 256 -10.76 16.32 -18.65
N ASN A 257 -11.79 17.04 -19.08
CA ASN A 257 -12.90 17.40 -18.22
C ASN A 257 -13.76 16.17 -17.91
N SER A 258 -14.01 15.91 -16.62
CA SER A 258 -14.87 14.83 -16.15
C SER A 258 -16.26 14.77 -16.81
N GLN A 259 -16.80 15.87 -17.33
CA GLN A 259 -18.10 15.90 -18.03
C GLN A 259 -18.08 15.06 -19.31
N GLU A 260 -16.92 14.97 -19.96
CA GLU A 260 -16.75 14.27 -21.24
C GLU A 260 -16.45 12.77 -21.06
N TYR A 261 -15.97 12.35 -19.88
CA TYR A 261 -15.49 10.98 -19.66
C TYR A 261 -16.18 10.32 -18.47
N VAL A 262 -17.04 9.36 -18.78
CA VAL A 262 -17.69 8.48 -17.79
C VAL A 262 -16.66 7.81 -16.86
N GLY A 263 -15.51 7.39 -17.40
CA GLY A 263 -14.48 6.73 -16.62
C GLY A 263 -13.86 7.59 -15.52
N ILE A 264 -13.71 8.91 -15.75
CA ILE A 264 -13.26 9.84 -14.70
C ILE A 264 -14.31 9.87 -13.58
N ARG A 265 -15.59 10.03 -13.93
CA ARG A 265 -16.69 10.06 -12.94
C ARG A 265 -16.81 8.73 -12.18
N MET A 266 -16.52 7.60 -12.83
CA MET A 266 -16.42 6.29 -12.18
C MET A 266 -15.29 6.27 -11.14
N ALA A 267 -14.10 6.76 -11.50
CA ALA A 267 -12.96 6.84 -10.59
C ALA A 267 -13.25 7.73 -9.38
N ASP A 268 -13.81 8.93 -9.59
CA ASP A 268 -14.26 9.85 -8.54
C ASP A 268 -15.18 9.16 -7.53
N MET A 269 -16.26 8.56 -8.05
CA MET A 269 -17.30 7.94 -7.25
C MET A 269 -16.76 6.73 -6.47
N PHE A 270 -15.83 5.98 -7.06
CA PHE A 270 -15.22 4.82 -6.41
C PHE A 270 -14.29 5.25 -5.27
N ILE A 271 -13.31 6.11 -5.53
CA ILE A 271 -12.35 6.52 -4.49
C ILE A 271 -13.00 7.39 -3.44
N GLY A 272 -13.96 8.24 -3.84
CA GLY A 272 -14.71 9.08 -2.93
C GLY A 272 -15.65 8.31 -2.02
N LEU A 273 -16.11 7.10 -2.39
CA LEU A 273 -16.81 6.18 -1.49
C LEU A 273 -15.83 5.56 -0.48
N ILE A 274 -14.73 4.99 -0.97
CA ILE A 274 -13.71 4.33 -0.15
C ILE A 274 -13.16 5.30 0.90
N SER A 275 -12.74 6.49 0.48
CA SER A 275 -12.20 7.52 1.37
C SER A 275 -13.18 7.91 2.48
N LYS A 276 -14.47 8.07 2.18
CA LYS A 276 -15.48 8.41 3.20
C LYS A 276 -15.69 7.30 4.22
N VAL A 277 -15.65 6.03 3.81
CA VAL A 277 -15.72 4.90 4.75
C VAL A 277 -14.45 4.84 5.61
N MET A 278 -13.27 5.03 5.02
CA MET A 278 -11.99 5.09 5.73
C MET A 278 -11.97 6.23 6.76
N GLN A 279 -12.45 7.42 6.41
CA GLN A 279 -12.57 8.55 7.33
C GLN A 279 -13.50 8.26 8.50
N SER A 280 -14.64 7.61 8.26
CA SER A 280 -15.55 7.20 9.34
C SER A 280 -14.90 6.18 10.26
N LEU A 281 -14.14 5.21 9.71
CA LEU A 281 -13.39 4.24 10.50
C LEU A 281 -12.31 4.92 11.34
N LYS A 282 -11.48 5.77 10.73
CA LYS A 282 -10.44 6.53 11.43
C LYS A 282 -11.05 7.33 12.56
N LYS A 283 -12.15 8.05 12.32
CA LYS A 283 -12.84 8.83 13.33
C LYS A 283 -13.38 7.96 14.48
N ALA A 284 -13.96 6.79 14.16
CA ALA A 284 -14.49 5.88 15.18
C ALA A 284 -13.39 5.21 16.02
N LEU A 285 -12.18 5.08 15.49
CA LEU A 285 -11.03 4.44 16.13
C LEU A 285 -9.99 5.42 16.69
N THR A 286 -10.21 6.73 16.53
CA THR A 286 -9.34 7.76 17.11
C THR A 286 -9.82 8.04 18.54
N ASN A 287 -8.96 7.79 19.52
CA ASN A 287 -9.23 8.15 20.91
C ASN A 287 -8.99 9.64 21.15
N ASP A 288 -9.68 10.22 22.12
CA ASP A 288 -9.38 11.56 22.61
C ASP A 288 -8.17 11.50 23.55
N TYR A 289 -6.98 11.41 22.95
CA TYR A 289 -5.71 11.38 23.68
C TYR A 289 -5.43 12.68 24.46
N ALA A 290 -6.21 13.75 24.26
CA ALA A 290 -6.12 14.95 25.08
C ALA A 290 -6.54 14.72 26.54
N ASN A 291 -7.31 13.64 26.81
CA ASN A 291 -7.69 13.26 28.17
C ASN A 291 -6.72 12.24 28.81
N GLU A 292 -5.63 11.87 28.12
CA GLU A 292 -4.52 11.01 28.58
C GLU A 292 -4.91 9.61 29.13
N ARG A 293 -6.18 9.23 29.12
CA ARG A 293 -6.63 7.93 29.60
C ARG A 293 -6.25 6.82 28.63
N ILE A 294 -5.50 5.84 29.13
CA ILE A 294 -5.14 4.62 28.42
C ILE A 294 -6.37 3.69 28.41
N GLU A 295 -7.29 3.96 27.49
CA GLU A 295 -8.48 3.16 27.26
C GLU A 295 -8.46 2.54 25.86
N LYS A 296 -9.07 1.36 25.76
CA LYS A 296 -9.23 0.67 24.49
C LYS A 296 -10.31 1.36 23.66
N THR A 297 -9.99 1.72 22.43
CA THR A 297 -10.98 2.26 21.48
C THR A 297 -11.49 1.14 20.58
N LEU A 298 -12.78 0.88 20.65
CA LEU A 298 -13.48 -0.12 19.85
C LEU A 298 -14.45 0.57 18.91
N LEU A 299 -14.78 -0.08 17.79
CA LEU A 299 -15.96 0.32 17.02
C LEU A 299 -17.21 0.16 17.88
N GLU A 300 -18.11 1.15 17.84
CA GLU A 300 -19.40 1.03 18.50
C GLU A 300 -20.22 -0.13 17.90
N PRO A 301 -21.09 -0.81 18.69
CA PRO A 301 -21.94 -1.90 18.18
C PRO A 301 -22.76 -1.53 16.93
N GLY A 302 -23.10 -0.24 16.75
CA GLY A 302 -23.80 0.26 15.58
C GLY A 302 -23.13 0.00 14.22
N TRP A 303 -21.82 -0.27 14.18
CA TRP A 303 -21.13 -0.71 12.96
C TRP A 303 -21.56 -2.09 12.46
N PHE A 304 -22.08 -2.93 13.37
CA PHE A 304 -22.41 -4.33 13.10
C PHE A 304 -23.92 -4.60 13.04
N ILE A 305 -24.75 -3.63 13.42
CA ILE A 305 -26.20 -3.71 13.30
C ILE A 305 -26.58 -3.42 11.84
N LEU A 306 -26.64 -4.49 11.05
CA LEU A 306 -26.84 -4.45 9.60
C LEU A 306 -28.13 -5.20 9.20
N ASP A 307 -28.74 -4.80 8.08
CA ASP A 307 -29.60 -5.67 7.29
C ASP A 307 -28.81 -6.35 6.14
N ASP A 308 -29.46 -7.27 5.43
CA ASP A 308 -28.80 -8.05 4.37
C ASP A 308 -28.32 -7.18 3.20
N ARG A 309 -28.98 -6.05 2.94
CA ARG A 309 -28.60 -5.13 1.86
C ARG A 309 -27.35 -4.35 2.25
N GLN A 310 -27.30 -3.85 3.49
CA GLN A 310 -26.14 -3.13 4.02
C GLN A 310 -24.91 -4.05 4.11
N LEU A 311 -25.10 -5.29 4.58
CA LEU A 311 -24.06 -6.32 4.55
C LEU A 311 -23.63 -6.66 3.12
N GLY A 312 -24.59 -6.72 2.19
CA GLY A 312 -24.36 -6.92 0.77
C GLY A 312 -23.43 -5.88 0.14
N LEU A 313 -23.49 -4.62 0.59
CA LEU A 313 -22.57 -3.57 0.13
C LEU A 313 -21.12 -3.84 0.56
N TYR A 314 -20.89 -4.26 1.81
CA TYR A 314 -19.55 -4.64 2.27
C TYR A 314 -19.00 -5.82 1.46
N LYS A 315 -19.82 -6.86 1.25
CA LYS A 315 -19.45 -8.03 0.44
C LYS A 315 -19.13 -7.66 -1.01
N LYS A 316 -19.94 -6.79 -1.62
CA LYS A 316 -19.72 -6.36 -3.01
C LYS A 316 -18.45 -5.52 -3.12
N LEU A 317 -18.18 -4.63 -2.17
CA LEU A 317 -16.96 -3.83 -2.17
C LEU A 317 -15.71 -4.70 -1.92
N TYR A 318 -15.80 -5.67 -1.00
CA TYR A 318 -14.77 -6.70 -0.79
C TYR A 318 -14.51 -7.49 -2.08
N GLN A 319 -15.57 -7.92 -2.76
CA GLN A 319 -15.48 -8.63 -4.03
C GLN A 319 -14.73 -7.80 -5.07
N ILE A 320 -15.08 -6.52 -5.25
CA ILE A 320 -14.45 -5.63 -6.25
C ILE A 320 -12.96 -5.42 -5.96
N ILE A 321 -12.60 -5.15 -4.70
CA ILE A 321 -11.23 -4.75 -4.33
C ILE A 321 -10.32 -5.98 -4.15
N CYS A 322 -10.80 -7.03 -3.48
CA CYS A 322 -9.94 -8.12 -2.99
C CYS A 322 -10.09 -9.43 -3.78
N VAL A 323 -11.18 -9.64 -4.52
CA VAL A 323 -11.48 -10.95 -5.15
C VAL A 323 -11.47 -10.87 -6.68
N ASP A 324 -12.17 -9.90 -7.26
CA ASP A 324 -12.20 -9.65 -8.70
C ASP A 324 -10.83 -9.14 -9.18
N ASN A 325 -10.11 -8.45 -8.30
CA ASN A 325 -8.79 -7.93 -8.59
C ASN A 325 -7.69 -8.95 -8.30
N LYS A 326 -7.21 -9.59 -9.35
CA LYS A 326 -6.25 -10.71 -9.25
C LYS A 326 -4.79 -10.26 -9.19
N TYR A 327 -4.56 -8.96 -9.32
CA TYR A 327 -3.23 -8.39 -9.44
C TYR A 327 -2.79 -7.80 -8.10
N TRP A 328 -1.54 -8.04 -7.75
CA TRP A 328 -0.91 -7.55 -6.52
C TRP A 328 -0.92 -6.03 -6.46
N TYR A 329 -0.58 -5.36 -7.58
CA TYR A 329 -0.49 -3.91 -7.63
C TYR A 329 -1.82 -3.22 -7.86
N SER A 330 -2.93 -3.91 -7.72
CA SER A 330 -4.24 -3.29 -7.80
C SER A 330 -4.59 -2.40 -6.61
N THR A 331 -3.90 -2.61 -5.49
CA THR A 331 -3.94 -1.77 -4.30
C THR A 331 -2.51 -1.39 -3.95
N TYR A 332 -2.21 -0.09 -3.93
CA TYR A 332 -0.85 0.41 -3.71
C TYR A 332 -0.77 1.45 -2.59
N SER A 333 0.21 1.31 -1.70
CA SER A 333 0.38 2.23 -0.57
C SER A 333 1.84 2.37 -0.16
N GLY A 334 2.10 3.36 0.69
CA GLY A 334 3.39 3.56 1.35
C GLY A 334 3.67 2.56 2.47
N ILE A 335 4.71 2.87 3.26
CA ILE A 335 5.07 2.11 4.45
C ILE A 335 4.02 2.27 5.56
N TYR A 336 3.35 3.42 5.64
CA TYR A 336 2.27 3.66 6.57
C TYR A 336 0.92 3.55 5.86
N SER A 337 0.20 2.47 6.14
CA SER A 337 -1.05 2.12 5.45
C SER A 337 -2.15 1.65 6.42
N ASP A 338 -2.11 2.09 7.68
CA ASP A 338 -3.00 1.57 8.74
C ASP A 338 -4.48 1.72 8.39
N ASP A 339 -4.92 2.90 7.94
CA ASP A 339 -6.32 3.14 7.59
C ASP A 339 -6.79 2.22 6.45
N LEU A 340 -5.93 1.96 5.46
CA LEU A 340 -6.22 1.03 4.36
C LEU A 340 -6.33 -0.40 4.88
N VAL A 341 -5.41 -0.83 5.75
CA VAL A 341 -5.43 -2.17 6.35
C VAL A 341 -6.70 -2.36 7.19
N VAL A 342 -7.06 -1.36 8.00
CA VAL A 342 -8.29 -1.38 8.82
C VAL A 342 -9.53 -1.45 7.95
N PHE A 343 -9.57 -0.70 6.84
CA PHE A 343 -10.67 -0.74 5.89
C PHE A 343 -10.80 -2.10 5.20
N ILE A 344 -9.72 -2.65 4.66
CA ILE A 344 -9.72 -4.00 4.05
C ILE A 344 -10.12 -5.06 5.08
N ALA A 345 -9.62 -4.94 6.31
CA ALA A 345 -9.98 -5.85 7.39
C ALA A 345 -11.48 -5.77 7.73
N LEU A 346 -12.10 -4.57 7.70
CA LEU A 346 -13.56 -4.43 7.85
C LEU A 346 -14.30 -5.15 6.74
N LEU A 347 -13.90 -4.93 5.48
CA LEU A 347 -14.52 -5.59 4.33
C LEU A 347 -14.45 -7.11 4.45
N GLN A 348 -13.26 -7.62 4.79
CA GLN A 348 -13.03 -9.05 4.95
C GLN A 348 -13.82 -9.62 6.13
N PHE A 349 -13.81 -8.96 7.28
CA PHE A 349 -14.56 -9.38 8.47
C PHE A 349 -16.07 -9.47 8.16
N MET A 350 -16.63 -8.43 7.54
CA MET A 350 -18.05 -8.42 7.16
C MET A 350 -18.37 -9.50 6.10
N SER A 351 -17.43 -9.80 5.20
CA SER A 351 -17.65 -10.80 4.15
C SER A 351 -17.81 -12.24 4.66
N GLN A 352 -17.36 -12.53 5.89
CA GLN A 352 -17.42 -13.86 6.51
C GLN A 352 -18.84 -14.27 6.92
N PHE A 353 -19.72 -13.29 7.17
CA PHE A 353 -21.09 -13.56 7.64
C PHE A 353 -22.00 -13.89 6.46
N GLU A 354 -22.80 -14.95 6.56
CA GLU A 354 -23.73 -15.33 5.49
C GLU A 354 -24.81 -14.27 5.26
N ASN A 355 -25.39 -13.74 6.33
CA ASN A 355 -26.48 -12.77 6.33
C ASN A 355 -26.47 -11.94 7.64
N ALA A 356 -27.37 -10.96 7.75
CA ALA A 356 -27.51 -10.13 8.95
C ALA A 356 -27.94 -10.91 10.21
N GLU A 357 -28.58 -12.07 10.06
CA GLU A 357 -28.94 -12.93 11.20
C GLU A 357 -27.70 -13.57 11.82
N ALA A 358 -26.71 -13.96 11.01
CA ALA A 358 -25.44 -14.48 11.51
C ALA A 358 -24.73 -13.47 12.42
N LEU A 359 -24.74 -12.18 12.08
CA LEU A 359 -24.22 -11.10 12.94
C LEU A 359 -25.00 -11.00 14.26
N ARG A 360 -26.34 -11.08 14.21
CA ARG A 360 -27.18 -11.06 15.42
C ARG A 360 -26.84 -12.22 16.37
N ASN A 361 -26.54 -13.39 15.82
CA ASN A 361 -26.26 -14.60 16.59
C ASN A 361 -24.92 -14.54 17.35
N GLU A 362 -23.95 -13.73 16.89
CA GLU A 362 -22.66 -13.52 17.55
C GLU A 362 -22.71 -12.58 18.78
N ASN A 363 -23.86 -11.95 19.05
CA ASN A 363 -24.04 -10.86 20.02
C ASN A 363 -23.30 -9.56 19.64
N TYR A 364 -24.07 -8.48 19.44
CA TYR A 364 -23.55 -7.16 19.08
C TYR A 364 -22.59 -6.54 20.09
N ASP A 365 -22.64 -6.95 21.35
CA ASP A 365 -21.70 -6.46 22.37
C ASP A 365 -20.30 -7.10 22.24
N ILE A 366 -20.19 -8.25 21.56
CA ILE A 366 -18.94 -8.99 21.39
C ILE A 366 -18.29 -8.70 20.02
N LEU A 367 -19.07 -8.39 18.99
CA LEU A 367 -18.56 -8.11 17.65
C LEU A 367 -17.48 -7.00 17.58
N PRO A 368 -17.57 -5.89 18.34
CA PRO A 368 -16.48 -4.92 18.45
C PRO A 368 -15.14 -5.54 18.87
N GLU A 369 -15.16 -6.49 19.80
CA GLU A 369 -13.99 -7.18 20.32
C GLU A 369 -13.40 -8.15 19.29
N HIS A 370 -14.26 -8.93 18.62
CA HIS A 370 -13.85 -9.82 17.54
C HIS A 370 -13.21 -9.05 16.38
N PHE A 371 -13.83 -7.95 15.96
CA PHE A 371 -13.27 -7.10 14.92
C PHE A 371 -11.94 -6.47 15.35
N ASN A 372 -11.83 -5.99 16.60
CA ASN A 372 -10.59 -5.44 17.12
C ASN A 372 -9.44 -6.48 17.10
N ALA A 373 -9.71 -7.71 17.54
CA ALA A 373 -8.72 -8.78 17.47
C ALA A 373 -8.28 -9.06 16.02
N PHE A 374 -9.25 -9.14 15.11
CA PHE A 374 -9.02 -9.36 13.67
C PHE A 374 -8.16 -8.26 13.05
N VAL A 375 -8.48 -6.99 13.28
CA VAL A 375 -7.74 -5.87 12.70
C VAL A 375 -6.35 -5.69 13.34
N CYS A 376 -6.20 -5.95 14.64
CA CYS A 376 -4.89 -5.95 15.28
C CYS A 376 -3.95 -6.99 14.67
N GLN A 377 -4.48 -8.18 14.34
CA GLN A 377 -3.72 -9.20 13.63
C GLN A 377 -3.31 -8.73 12.23
N ALA A 378 -4.25 -8.17 11.45
CA ALA A 378 -3.96 -7.66 10.10
C ALA A 378 -2.88 -6.55 10.11
N LEU A 379 -2.94 -5.63 11.08
CA LEU A 379 -1.93 -4.59 11.27
C LEU A 379 -0.56 -5.18 11.65
N GLN A 380 -0.54 -6.19 12.52
CA GLN A 380 0.71 -6.87 12.90
C GLN A 380 1.33 -7.62 11.71
N GLU A 381 0.52 -8.29 10.90
CA GLU A 381 0.96 -8.96 9.67
C GLU A 381 1.52 -7.95 8.66
N ARG A 382 0.83 -6.82 8.45
CA ARG A 382 1.33 -5.75 7.58
C ARG A 382 2.68 -5.20 8.06
N TYR A 383 2.82 -4.93 9.36
CA TYR A 383 4.07 -4.46 9.95
C TYR A 383 5.21 -5.47 9.75
N ALA A 384 4.94 -6.77 9.93
CA ALA A 384 5.92 -7.82 9.67
C ALA A 384 6.32 -7.91 8.18
N VAL A 385 5.35 -7.78 7.27
CA VAL A 385 5.61 -7.78 5.82
C VAL A 385 6.49 -6.60 5.40
N MET A 386 6.27 -5.41 5.96
CA MET A 386 7.09 -4.22 5.72
C MET A 386 8.56 -4.41 6.16
N GLY A 387 8.81 -5.26 7.16
CA GLY A 387 10.16 -5.63 7.58
C GLY A 387 10.93 -6.44 6.54
N ASN A 388 10.24 -7.06 5.58
CA ASN A 388 10.87 -7.83 4.51
C ASN A 388 11.34 -6.89 3.41
N LYS A 389 12.66 -6.76 3.23
CA LYS A 389 13.25 -5.86 2.21
C LYS A 389 13.45 -6.52 0.85
N LEU A 390 13.08 -7.79 0.72
CA LEU A 390 13.10 -8.46 -0.58
C LEU A 390 12.05 -7.84 -1.51
N PRO A 391 12.44 -7.41 -2.72
CA PRO A 391 11.49 -6.90 -3.69
C PRO A 391 10.52 -8.00 -4.12
N ILE A 392 9.25 -7.63 -4.31
CA ILE A 392 8.28 -8.47 -5.02
C ILE A 392 8.49 -8.22 -6.51
N GLU A 393 8.89 -9.25 -7.23
CA GLU A 393 9.29 -9.14 -8.63
C GLU A 393 8.42 -10.02 -9.51
N PHE A 394 7.76 -9.41 -10.49
CA PHE A 394 6.99 -10.13 -11.50
C PHE A 394 7.90 -10.55 -12.63
N VAL A 395 7.92 -11.86 -12.89
CA VAL A 395 8.73 -12.46 -13.93
C VAL A 395 8.01 -12.37 -15.27
N GLN A 396 8.72 -11.88 -16.29
CA GLN A 396 8.17 -11.85 -17.64
C GLN A 396 8.21 -13.26 -18.22
N ASN A 397 7.04 -13.83 -18.50
CA ASN A 397 6.94 -15.07 -19.26
C ASN A 397 7.56 -14.84 -20.64
N ALA A 398 8.65 -15.55 -20.91
CA ALA A 398 9.42 -15.42 -22.14
C ALA A 398 9.24 -16.64 -23.06
N GLY A 399 8.76 -17.76 -22.52
CA GLY A 399 8.32 -18.92 -23.28
C GLY A 399 7.40 -19.83 -22.45
N ASP A 400 6.96 -20.93 -23.05
CA ASP A 400 5.99 -21.85 -22.43
C ASP A 400 6.56 -22.57 -21.19
N ASP A 401 7.88 -22.70 -21.10
CA ASP A 401 8.58 -23.50 -20.08
C ASP A 401 9.64 -22.72 -19.28
N PHE A 402 9.74 -21.40 -19.49
CA PHE A 402 10.70 -20.54 -18.81
C PHE A 402 10.26 -19.08 -18.70
N PHE A 403 10.88 -18.38 -17.75
CA PHE A 403 10.82 -16.94 -17.62
C PHE A 403 12.24 -16.34 -17.61
N LEU A 404 12.31 -15.02 -17.79
CA LEU A 404 13.55 -14.27 -17.59
C LEU A 404 13.52 -13.61 -16.21
N ASN A 405 14.59 -13.80 -15.44
CA ASN A 405 14.75 -13.05 -14.19
C ASN A 405 15.20 -11.61 -14.46
N GLN A 406 15.27 -10.78 -13.42
CA GLN A 406 15.64 -9.36 -13.58
C GLN A 406 17.04 -9.09 -14.13
N ARG A 407 17.93 -10.08 -14.09
CA ARG A 407 19.26 -10.00 -14.68
C ARG A 407 19.27 -10.46 -16.14
N GLY A 408 18.11 -10.77 -16.71
CA GLY A 408 17.94 -11.25 -18.08
C GLY A 408 18.28 -12.72 -18.26
N ALA A 409 18.49 -13.48 -17.17
CA ALA A 409 18.86 -14.89 -17.26
C ALA A 409 17.63 -15.78 -17.36
N LYS A 410 17.76 -16.84 -18.18
CA LYS A 410 16.73 -17.87 -18.38
C LYS A 410 16.59 -18.75 -17.14
N VAL A 411 15.37 -18.83 -16.60
CA VAL A 411 14.99 -19.70 -15.48
C VAL A 411 13.85 -20.61 -15.92
N PHE A 412 14.06 -21.91 -15.87
CA PHE A 412 13.04 -22.90 -16.23
C PHE A 412 12.03 -23.09 -15.10
N TYR A 413 10.74 -23.28 -15.43
CA TYR A 413 9.74 -23.63 -14.42
C TYR A 413 9.99 -25.02 -13.81
N ASP A 414 10.49 -25.95 -14.64
CA ASP A 414 11.02 -27.23 -14.18
C ASP A 414 12.50 -27.07 -13.79
N GLU A 415 12.74 -26.95 -12.49
CA GLU A 415 14.07 -26.76 -11.90
C GLU A 415 15.07 -27.88 -12.26
N SER A 416 14.59 -29.07 -12.63
CA SER A 416 15.47 -30.18 -13.03
C SER A 416 16.28 -29.83 -14.29
N ARG A 417 15.74 -28.97 -15.15
CA ARG A 417 16.34 -28.51 -16.41
C ARG A 417 17.34 -27.38 -16.24
N GLN A 418 17.35 -26.74 -15.09
CA GLN A 418 18.33 -25.69 -14.81
C GLN A 418 19.75 -26.33 -14.72
N PRO A 419 20.77 -25.77 -15.38
CA PRO A 419 22.14 -26.30 -15.31
C PRO A 419 22.74 -26.13 -13.92
N LEU A 420 23.64 -27.02 -13.51
CA LEU A 420 24.44 -26.85 -12.30
C LEU A 420 25.60 -25.89 -12.55
N LEU A 421 25.95 -25.07 -11.55
CA LEU A 421 27.09 -24.17 -11.64
C LEU A 421 28.37 -25.01 -11.84
N PRO A 422 29.19 -24.73 -12.86
CA PRO A 422 30.46 -25.43 -13.04
C PRO A 422 31.40 -25.12 -11.87
N ILE A 423 31.80 -26.12 -11.09
CA ILE A 423 32.74 -25.94 -9.98
C ILE A 423 33.85 -26.97 -10.14
N ALA A 424 35.05 -26.50 -10.46
CA ALA A 424 36.25 -27.34 -10.48
C ALA A 424 36.86 -27.43 -9.07
N LYS A 425 37.72 -28.43 -8.84
CA LYS A 425 38.50 -28.54 -7.60
C LYS A 425 39.39 -27.30 -7.43
N GLY A 426 39.43 -26.74 -6.22
CA GLY A 426 40.12 -25.47 -5.93
C GLY A 426 39.15 -24.30 -5.92
N LYS A 427 39.63 -23.11 -6.29
CA LYS A 427 38.88 -21.84 -6.22
C LYS A 427 38.33 -21.46 -7.59
N ASN A 428 37.02 -21.16 -7.67
CA ASN A 428 36.32 -20.75 -8.88
C ASN A 428 35.70 -19.38 -8.63
N VAL A 429 36.14 -18.37 -9.37
CA VAL A 429 35.65 -17.00 -9.18
C VAL A 429 34.56 -16.71 -10.21
N TYR A 430 33.41 -16.25 -9.74
CA TYR A 430 32.28 -15.84 -10.57
C TYR A 430 31.84 -14.43 -10.22
N LYS A 431 31.48 -13.65 -11.23
CA LYS A 431 30.77 -12.39 -11.02
C LYS A 431 29.29 -12.70 -10.84
N VAL A 432 28.85 -12.74 -9.59
CA VAL A 432 27.47 -13.04 -9.19
C VAL A 432 26.63 -11.78 -9.30
N LEU A 433 25.44 -11.90 -9.89
CA LEU A 433 24.49 -10.81 -10.10
C LEU A 433 23.28 -10.88 -9.18
N SER A 434 22.87 -12.09 -8.81
CA SER A 434 21.80 -12.36 -7.84
C SER A 434 21.86 -13.79 -7.33
N ILE A 435 21.28 -14.01 -6.15
CA ILE A 435 21.09 -15.31 -5.51
C ILE A 435 19.62 -15.41 -5.11
N GLY A 436 19.04 -16.59 -5.23
CA GLY A 436 17.66 -16.83 -4.84
C GLY A 436 17.36 -18.32 -4.70
N PHE A 437 16.09 -18.64 -4.60
CA PHE A 437 15.61 -20.00 -4.46
C PHE A 437 14.54 -20.32 -5.50
N GLY A 438 14.57 -21.53 -6.05
CA GLY A 438 13.45 -22.08 -6.81
C GLY A 438 12.25 -22.37 -5.91
N ASN A 439 11.11 -22.69 -6.52
CA ASN A 439 9.87 -23.04 -5.83
C ASN A 439 10.02 -24.25 -4.89
N THR A 440 10.96 -25.16 -5.18
CA THR A 440 11.24 -26.32 -4.32
C THR A 440 12.28 -26.03 -3.22
N GLY A 441 12.77 -24.79 -3.12
CA GLY A 441 13.83 -24.41 -2.19
C GLY A 441 15.24 -24.70 -2.71
N THR A 442 15.41 -25.03 -3.99
CA THR A 442 16.73 -25.23 -4.60
C THR A 442 17.49 -23.90 -4.68
N PRO A 443 18.74 -23.78 -4.17
CA PRO A 443 19.52 -22.56 -4.28
C PRO A 443 19.93 -22.30 -5.73
N MET A 444 19.75 -21.07 -6.18
CA MET A 444 20.03 -20.62 -7.54
C MET A 444 20.97 -19.40 -7.51
N VAL A 445 21.86 -19.33 -8.48
CA VAL A 445 22.78 -18.20 -8.68
C VAL A 445 22.70 -17.70 -10.10
N THR A 446 22.58 -16.40 -10.30
CA THR A 446 22.74 -15.78 -11.61
C THR A 446 24.11 -15.13 -11.69
N ILE A 447 24.87 -15.48 -12.72
CA ILE A 447 26.23 -14.96 -12.95
C ILE A 447 26.32 -14.25 -14.30
N GLU A 448 27.30 -13.34 -14.40
CA GLU A 448 27.78 -12.86 -15.69
C GLU A 448 28.75 -13.90 -16.27
N SER A 449 28.47 -14.37 -17.49
CA SER A 449 29.29 -15.31 -18.24
C SER A 449 29.63 -14.73 -19.61
N GLY A 450 30.76 -14.03 -19.70
CA GLY A 450 31.16 -13.33 -20.92
C GLY A 450 30.22 -12.16 -21.22
N ARG A 451 29.42 -12.27 -22.29
CA ARG A 451 28.41 -11.26 -22.68
C ARG A 451 26.98 -11.66 -22.30
N GLU A 452 26.81 -12.81 -21.65
CA GLU A 452 25.50 -13.38 -21.32
C GLU A 452 25.31 -13.43 -19.81
N THR A 453 24.05 -13.45 -19.38
CA THR A 453 23.67 -13.71 -17.99
C THR A 453 23.00 -15.07 -17.91
N VAL A 454 23.52 -15.92 -17.02
CA VAL A 454 23.08 -17.32 -16.93
C VAL A 454 22.74 -17.64 -15.48
N CYS A 455 21.58 -18.27 -15.29
CA CYS A 455 21.13 -18.80 -14.00
C CYS A 455 21.57 -20.26 -13.88
N TYR A 456 22.10 -20.63 -12.72
CA TYR A 456 22.53 -21.99 -12.40
C TYR A 456 21.93 -22.44 -11.08
N LYS A 457 21.68 -23.74 -10.95
CA LYS A 457 21.55 -24.39 -9.65
C LYS A 457 22.91 -24.37 -8.95
N LEU A 458 22.90 -23.96 -7.68
CA LEU A 458 24.02 -24.22 -6.80
C LEU A 458 23.93 -25.66 -6.27
N PRO A 459 25.06 -26.33 -6.05
CA PRO A 459 25.09 -27.53 -5.23
C PRO A 459 24.44 -27.29 -3.86
N TYR A 460 23.74 -28.30 -3.34
CA TYR A 460 22.98 -28.20 -2.10
C TYR A 460 23.88 -27.80 -0.91
N GLU A 461 25.16 -28.12 -0.96
CA GLU A 461 26.16 -27.78 0.05
C GLU A 461 26.39 -26.26 0.19
N TYR A 462 25.99 -25.46 -0.80
CA TYR A 462 25.99 -23.99 -0.71
C TYR A 462 24.67 -23.39 -0.21
N SER A 463 23.67 -24.21 0.15
CA SER A 463 22.34 -23.71 0.53
C SER A 463 22.40 -22.79 1.76
N GLU A 464 23.23 -23.12 2.76
CA GLU A 464 23.37 -22.27 3.95
C GLU A 464 23.93 -20.89 3.61
N TRP A 465 24.98 -20.84 2.79
CA TRP A 465 25.53 -19.57 2.31
C TRP A 465 24.50 -18.78 1.49
N ALA A 466 23.78 -19.45 0.57
CA ALA A 466 22.73 -18.81 -0.21
C ALA A 466 21.62 -18.24 0.69
N MET A 467 21.21 -18.98 1.73
CA MET A 467 20.25 -18.52 2.73
C MET A 467 20.78 -17.30 3.49
N THR A 468 22.06 -17.28 3.87
CA THR A 468 22.68 -16.12 4.50
C THR A 468 22.64 -14.90 3.59
N VAL A 469 23.02 -15.03 2.31
CA VAL A 469 23.02 -13.89 1.39
C VAL A 469 21.60 -13.36 1.13
N VAL A 470 20.63 -14.25 0.93
CA VAL A 470 19.22 -13.84 0.78
C VAL A 470 18.67 -13.23 2.07
N GLY A 471 19.06 -13.75 3.24
CA GLY A 471 18.70 -13.19 4.55
C GLY A 471 19.26 -11.78 4.74
N CYS A 472 20.52 -11.55 4.39
CA CYS A 472 21.13 -10.21 4.37
C CYS A 472 20.36 -9.26 3.45
N ALA A 473 20.03 -9.71 2.23
CA ALA A 473 19.21 -8.92 1.31
C ALA A 473 17.82 -8.61 1.88
N ASN A 474 17.21 -9.56 2.58
CA ASN A 474 15.92 -9.34 3.26
C ASN A 474 16.02 -8.35 4.42
N MET A 475 17.20 -8.13 4.99
CA MET A 475 17.47 -7.10 6.00
C MET A 475 17.91 -5.75 5.38
N GLY A 476 17.97 -5.66 4.04
CA GLY A 476 18.37 -4.44 3.32
C GLY A 476 19.84 -4.39 2.88
N GLU A 477 20.64 -5.41 3.21
CA GLU A 477 22.06 -5.48 2.85
C GLU A 477 22.26 -6.08 1.45
N LYS A 478 22.87 -5.33 0.55
CA LYS A 478 23.14 -5.78 -0.83
C LYS A 478 24.55 -6.33 -0.95
N LEU A 479 24.72 -7.62 -0.69
CA LEU A 479 26.00 -8.31 -0.84
C LEU A 479 26.37 -8.65 -2.29
N VAL A 480 25.38 -8.65 -3.20
CA VAL A 480 25.55 -8.88 -4.64
C VAL A 480 24.77 -7.83 -5.44
N PRO A 481 25.22 -7.41 -6.63
CA PRO A 481 26.26 -8.01 -7.47
C PRO A 481 27.69 -7.86 -6.92
N GLY A 482 28.52 -8.89 -7.09
CA GLY A 482 29.90 -8.93 -6.59
C GLY A 482 30.69 -10.14 -7.12
N GLU A 483 32.01 -10.15 -6.91
CA GLU A 483 32.83 -11.34 -7.18
C GLU A 483 32.72 -12.33 -6.03
N VAL A 484 32.45 -13.59 -6.34
CA VAL A 484 32.30 -14.67 -5.35
C VAL A 484 33.19 -15.84 -5.72
N VAL A 485 33.95 -16.32 -4.75
CA VAL A 485 34.79 -17.52 -4.86
C VAL A 485 34.03 -18.72 -4.35
N PHE A 486 33.68 -19.65 -5.24
CA PHE A 486 33.17 -20.96 -4.88
C PHE A 486 34.32 -21.96 -4.88
N SER A 487 34.54 -22.64 -3.75
CA SER A 487 35.66 -23.56 -3.60
C SER A 487 35.25 -24.93 -3.07
N LEU A 488 35.90 -25.96 -3.60
CA LEU A 488 35.80 -27.34 -3.14
C LEU A 488 37.19 -27.78 -2.65
N GLU A 489 37.41 -27.65 -1.34
CA GLU A 489 38.67 -27.96 -0.69
C GLU A 489 38.47 -29.06 0.36
N ASN A 490 39.24 -30.15 0.26
CA ASN A 490 39.18 -31.30 1.18
C ASN A 490 37.76 -31.89 1.36
N GLY A 491 36.93 -31.86 0.32
CA GLY A 491 35.55 -32.37 0.36
C GLY A 491 34.55 -31.44 1.05
N LYS A 492 34.96 -30.20 1.35
CA LYS A 492 34.11 -29.14 1.91
C LYS A 492 33.90 -28.04 0.88
N TYR A 493 32.69 -27.48 0.90
CA TYR A 493 32.27 -26.41 0.01
C TYR A 493 32.33 -25.08 0.77
N TYR A 494 32.94 -24.06 0.17
CA TYR A 494 33.03 -22.71 0.73
C TYR A 494 32.70 -21.67 -0.33
N ALA A 495 31.98 -20.62 0.07
CA ALA A 495 31.68 -19.49 -0.78
C ALA A 495 32.05 -18.19 -0.06
N ASP A 496 32.95 -17.42 -0.68
CA ASP A 496 33.47 -16.16 -0.13
C ASP A 496 33.18 -15.01 -1.09
N ILE A 497 32.57 -13.93 -0.60
CA ILE A 497 32.37 -12.69 -1.36
C ILE A 497 33.64 -11.85 -1.23
N LEU A 498 34.20 -11.38 -2.35
CA LEU A 498 35.48 -10.65 -2.40
C LEU A 498 35.35 -9.15 -2.12
#